data_AF-A0A292YJS3-F1
#
_entry.id   AF-A0A292YJS3-F1
#
_cell.length_a   1.000
_cell.length_b   1.000
_cell.length_c   1.000
_cell.angle_alpha   90.00
_cell.angle_beta   90.00
_cell.angle_gamma   90.00
#
_symmetry.space_group_name_H-M   'P 1'
#
loop_
_entity.id
_entity.type
_entity.pdbx_description
1 polymer ?
#
loop_
_entity_poly.entity_id
_entity_poly.type
_entity_poly.pdbx_seq_one_letter_code
_entity_poly.pdbx_strand_id
1 'polypeptide(L)'
;MNGSLASRCQEVAEALKQKKLEKVWYARELLAAPQEEKLICAVKYLAVELQMHQEVRSVWPYVLSMPDSSEAAFLCETYSCNLEDLGELLNTRIQQLSFSLEVLNDKMSGAASPFWQTVRDEFLIRLCEEAKNFVENQGTP
;
A
#
# COMPACT_ATOMS: atom_id res chain seq x y z
N MET A 1 16.70 -21.75 11.34
CA MET A 1 16.57 -21.59 9.87
C MET A 1 17.43 -20.39 9.51
N ASN A 2 18.64 -20.62 9.00
CA ASN A 2 19.57 -19.55 8.64
C ASN A 2 19.46 -19.30 7.13
N GLY A 3 18.41 -18.60 6.70
CA GLY A 3 18.42 -17.97 5.37
C GLY A 3 19.34 -16.76 5.41
N SER A 4 20.15 -16.55 4.37
CA SER A 4 20.96 -15.33 4.27
C SER A 4 20.03 -14.10 4.19
N LEU A 5 20.49 -12.94 4.66
CA LEU A 5 19.73 -11.69 4.58
C LEU A 5 19.30 -11.35 3.13
N ALA A 6 20.13 -11.72 2.16
CA ALA A 6 19.81 -11.65 0.74
C ALA A 6 18.58 -12.51 0.36
N SER A 7 18.50 -13.75 0.86
CA SER A 7 17.33 -14.63 0.66
C SER A 7 16.05 -13.97 1.17
N ARG A 8 16.10 -13.33 2.34
CA ARG A 8 14.92 -12.65 2.91
C ARG A 8 14.51 -11.42 2.09
N CYS A 9 15.47 -10.66 1.58
CA CYS A 9 15.18 -9.51 0.72
C CYS A 9 14.58 -9.96 -0.62
N GLN A 10 15.06 -11.07 -1.18
CA GLN A 10 14.48 -11.69 -2.39
C GLN A 10 13.05 -12.18 -2.17
N GLU A 11 12.78 -12.83 -1.04
CA GLU A 11 11.41 -13.22 -0.65
C GLU A 11 10.48 -12.01 -0.59
N VAL A 12 10.92 -10.91 0.03
CA VAL A 12 10.13 -9.66 0.09
C VAL A 12 9.94 -9.06 -1.30
N ALA A 13 10.98 -9.03 -2.15
CA ALA A 13 10.85 -8.55 -3.52
C ALA A 13 9.82 -9.34 -4.33
N GLU A 14 9.81 -10.67 -4.20
CA GLU A 14 8.81 -11.51 -4.87
C GLU A 14 7.41 -11.31 -4.27
N ALA A 15 7.31 -11.24 -2.94
CA ALA A 15 6.04 -10.94 -2.27
C ALA A 15 5.47 -9.58 -2.70
N LEU A 16 6.31 -8.57 -2.91
CA LEU A 16 5.91 -7.27 -3.42
C LEU A 16 5.35 -7.36 -4.84
N LYS A 17 5.96 -8.15 -5.73
CA LYS A 17 5.43 -8.36 -7.09
C LYS A 17 4.03 -8.97 -7.04
N GLN A 18 3.84 -10.01 -6.22
CA GLN A 18 2.54 -10.65 -6.04
C GLN A 18 1.50 -9.69 -5.46
N LYS A 19 1.85 -8.96 -4.38
CA LYS A 19 0.97 -7.96 -3.78
C LYS A 19 0.66 -6.79 -4.69
N LYS A 20 1.57 -6.42 -5.59
CA LYS A 20 1.33 -5.39 -6.60
C LYS A 20 0.25 -5.83 -7.59
N LEU A 21 0.29 -7.10 -8.04
CA LEU A 21 -0.78 -7.69 -8.86
C LEU A 21 -2.11 -7.75 -8.08
N GLU A 22 -2.06 -8.16 -6.82
CA GLU A 22 -3.23 -8.19 -5.93
C GLU A 22 -3.82 -6.78 -5.74
N LYS A 23 -2.99 -5.76 -5.56
CA LYS A 23 -3.40 -4.35 -5.47
C LYS A 23 -4.07 -3.86 -6.76
N VAL A 24 -3.57 -4.26 -7.93
CA VAL A 24 -4.25 -3.97 -9.21
C VAL A 24 -5.63 -4.60 -9.25
N TRP A 25 -5.75 -5.84 -8.78
CA TRP A 25 -7.04 -6.53 -8.72
C TRP A 25 -8.03 -5.81 -7.81
N TYR A 26 -7.65 -5.49 -6.57
CA TYR A 26 -8.51 -4.72 -5.66
C TYR A 26 -8.82 -3.31 -6.15
N ALA A 27 -7.88 -2.65 -6.86
CA ALA A 27 -8.13 -1.35 -7.48
C ALA A 27 -9.26 -1.46 -8.52
N ARG A 28 -9.22 -2.48 -9.37
CA ARG A 28 -10.27 -2.74 -10.36
C ARG A 28 -11.61 -3.09 -9.70
N GLU A 29 -11.58 -3.90 -8.64
CA GLU A 29 -12.76 -4.22 -7.84
C GLU A 29 -13.40 -2.94 -7.26
N LEU A 30 -12.59 -2.07 -6.63
CA LEU A 30 -13.05 -0.78 -6.08
C LEU A 30 -13.67 0.14 -7.15
N LEU A 31 -13.06 0.21 -8.33
CA LEU A 31 -13.54 1.04 -9.42
C LEU A 31 -14.85 0.53 -10.03
N ALA A 32 -15.05 -0.79 -10.06
CA ALA A 32 -16.25 -1.42 -10.60
C ALA A 32 -17.39 -1.56 -9.57
N ALA A 33 -17.09 -1.45 -8.28
CA ALA A 33 -18.05 -1.67 -7.20
C ALA A 33 -19.18 -0.61 -7.19
N PRO A 34 -20.43 -1.02 -6.90
CA PRO A 34 -21.51 -0.08 -6.61
C PRO A 34 -21.20 0.74 -5.35
N GLN A 35 -21.82 1.91 -5.22
CA GLN A 35 -21.53 2.86 -4.13
C GLN A 35 -21.65 2.24 -2.73
N GLU A 36 -22.61 1.32 -2.53
CA GLU A 36 -22.86 0.63 -1.25
C GLU A 36 -21.71 -0.31 -0.85
N GLU A 37 -20.98 -0.86 -1.83
CA GLU A 37 -19.88 -1.80 -1.61
C GLU A 37 -18.50 -1.14 -1.65
N LYS A 38 -18.40 0.09 -2.17
CA LYS A 38 -17.11 0.80 -2.33
C LYS A 38 -16.29 0.87 -1.06
N LEU A 39 -16.92 0.99 0.10
CA LEU A 39 -16.21 1.05 1.38
C LEU A 39 -15.47 -0.27 1.69
N ILE A 40 -16.12 -1.41 1.43
CA ILE A 40 -15.51 -2.73 1.65
C ILE A 40 -14.36 -2.95 0.68
N CYS A 41 -14.53 -2.57 -0.60
CA CYS A 41 -13.46 -2.68 -1.60
C CYS A 41 -12.29 -1.74 -1.29
N ALA A 42 -12.55 -0.54 -0.77
CA ALA A 42 -11.53 0.41 -0.35
C ALA A 42 -10.69 -0.15 0.80
N VAL A 43 -11.30 -0.83 1.79
CA VAL A 43 -10.57 -1.50 2.88
C VAL A 43 -9.60 -2.53 2.32
N LYS A 44 -10.02 -3.37 1.36
CA LYS A 44 -9.14 -4.38 0.74
C LYS A 44 -7.96 -3.74 0.00
N TYR A 45 -8.24 -2.69 -0.77
CA TYR A 45 -7.23 -1.94 -1.52
C TYR A 45 -6.16 -1.31 -0.61
N LEU A 46 -6.59 -0.68 0.50
CA LEU A 46 -5.67 -0.09 1.47
C LEU A 46 -4.92 -1.15 2.28
N ALA A 47 -5.58 -2.25 2.64
CA ALA A 47 -4.98 -3.32 3.43
C ALA A 47 -3.81 -3.99 2.69
N VAL A 48 -3.95 -4.25 1.38
CA VAL A 48 -2.84 -4.84 0.62
C VAL A 48 -1.66 -3.88 0.51
N GLU A 49 -1.91 -2.57 0.35
CA GLU A 49 -0.84 -1.56 0.30
C GLU A 49 -0.11 -1.45 1.65
N LEU A 50 -0.87 -1.47 2.76
CA LEU A 50 -0.29 -1.48 4.09
C LEU A 50 0.64 -2.70 4.28
N GLN A 51 0.18 -3.89 3.87
CA GLN A 51 0.98 -5.10 3.94
C GLN A 51 2.26 -5.00 3.08
N MET A 52 2.18 -4.42 1.88
CA MET A 52 3.38 -4.17 1.05
C MET A 52 4.42 -3.36 1.82
N HIS A 53 4.03 -2.24 2.42
CA HIS A 53 4.95 -1.38 3.16
C HIS A 53 5.50 -2.04 4.42
N GLN A 54 4.68 -2.83 5.13
CA GLN A 54 5.11 -3.58 6.30
C GLN A 54 6.16 -4.66 5.95
N GLU A 55 6.00 -5.35 4.82
CA GLU A 55 7.00 -6.33 4.35
C GLU A 55 8.35 -5.66 4.08
N VAL A 56 8.36 -4.50 3.41
CA VAL A 56 9.61 -3.75 3.17
C VAL A 56 10.22 -3.25 4.46
N ARG A 57 9.39 -2.71 5.37
CA ARG A 57 9.85 -2.29 6.69
C ARG A 57 10.49 -3.44 7.47
N SER A 58 10.02 -4.69 7.28
CA SER A 58 10.59 -5.86 7.96
C SER A 58 12.04 -6.15 7.54
N VAL A 59 12.42 -5.77 6.32
CA VAL A 59 13.78 -5.97 5.80
C VAL A 59 14.64 -4.71 5.81
N TRP A 60 14.03 -3.55 6.03
CA TRP A 60 14.69 -2.25 6.00
C TRP A 60 16.01 -2.16 6.79
N PRO A 61 16.09 -2.60 8.06
CA PRO A 61 17.35 -2.54 8.82
C PRO A 61 18.48 -3.35 8.18
N TYR A 62 18.16 -4.43 7.47
CA TYR A 62 19.15 -5.27 6.79
C TYR A 62 19.61 -4.62 5.48
N VAL A 63 18.69 -3.99 4.75
CA VAL A 63 19.01 -3.24 3.53
C VAL A 63 19.94 -2.08 3.84
N LEU A 64 19.73 -1.37 4.95
CA LEU A 64 20.64 -0.32 5.44
C LEU A 64 22.07 -0.81 5.70
N SER A 65 22.23 -2.07 6.11
CA SER A 65 23.55 -2.66 6.35
C SER A 65 24.28 -3.08 5.07
N MET A 66 23.59 -3.05 3.92
CA MET A 66 24.11 -3.45 2.61
C MET A 66 23.68 -2.44 1.52
N PRO A 67 24.13 -1.18 1.60
CA PRO A 67 23.65 -0.10 0.73
C PRO A 67 23.94 -0.32 -0.76
N ASP A 68 25.03 -1.04 -1.09
CA ASP A 68 25.45 -1.33 -2.46
C ASP A 68 24.81 -2.62 -3.03
N SER A 69 23.86 -3.23 -2.32
CA SER A 69 23.19 -4.45 -2.78
C SER A 69 22.16 -4.19 -3.89
N SER A 70 21.94 -5.19 -4.75
CA SER A 70 20.86 -5.16 -5.75
C SER A 70 19.48 -4.97 -5.13
N GLU A 71 19.29 -5.45 -3.91
CA GLU A 71 18.05 -5.38 -3.15
C GLU A 71 17.80 -3.96 -2.63
N ALA A 72 18.85 -3.26 -2.19
CA ALA A 72 18.77 -1.84 -1.84
C ALA A 72 18.36 -1.00 -3.06
N ALA A 73 19.01 -1.23 -4.21
CA ALA A 73 18.68 -0.54 -5.46
C ALA A 73 17.22 -0.81 -5.88
N PHE A 74 16.80 -2.08 -5.90
CA PHE A 74 15.43 -2.47 -6.27
C PHE A 74 14.36 -1.82 -5.38
N LEU A 75 14.58 -1.78 -4.06
CA LEU A 75 13.62 -1.15 -3.15
C LEU A 75 13.59 0.37 -3.32
N CYS A 76 14.74 1.02 -3.50
CA CYS A 76 14.79 2.46 -3.77
C CYS A 76 14.09 2.83 -5.08
N GLU A 77 14.29 2.04 -6.14
CA GLU A 77 13.57 2.19 -7.42
C GLU A 77 12.07 1.99 -7.25
N THR A 78 11.66 0.93 -6.54
CA THR A 78 10.25 0.61 -6.29
C THR A 78 9.50 1.74 -5.58
N TYR A 79 10.17 2.44 -4.66
CA TYR A 79 9.60 3.53 -3.87
C TYR A 79 9.97 4.92 -4.38
N SER A 80 10.77 5.01 -5.46
CA SER A 80 11.26 6.26 -6.04
C SER A 80 11.88 7.20 -4.99
N CYS A 81 12.74 6.65 -4.12
CA CYS A 81 13.38 7.38 -3.03
C CYS A 81 14.87 7.04 -2.91
N ASN A 82 15.63 7.83 -2.15
CA ASN A 82 16.97 7.43 -1.74
C ASN A 82 16.89 6.41 -0.61
N LEU A 83 17.99 5.67 -0.41
CA LEU A 83 18.07 4.69 0.67
C LEU A 83 17.81 5.37 2.02
N GLU A 84 18.50 6.46 2.32
CA GLU A 84 18.38 7.20 3.59
C GLU A 84 16.94 7.61 3.93
N ASP A 85 16.11 7.86 2.90
CA ASP A 85 14.73 8.32 3.04
C ASP A 85 13.71 7.16 3.16
N LEU A 86 14.08 5.94 2.74
CA LEU A 86 13.16 4.81 2.62
C LEU A 86 12.50 4.46 3.96
N GLY A 87 13.27 4.50 5.06
CA GLY A 87 12.75 4.21 6.40
C GLY A 87 11.67 5.18 6.86
N GLU A 88 11.90 6.48 6.65
CA GLU A 88 10.93 7.53 6.99
C GLU A 88 9.68 7.44 6.10
N LEU A 89 9.88 7.26 4.80
CA LEU A 89 8.80 7.10 3.84
C LEU A 89 7.89 5.92 4.21
N LEU A 90 8.47 4.75 4.52
CA LEU A 90 7.71 3.57 4.94
C LEU A 90 6.93 3.83 6.23
N ASN A 91 7.54 4.48 7.22
CA ASN A 91 6.87 4.81 8.47
C ASN A 91 5.67 5.73 8.25
N THR A 92 5.85 6.79 7.48
CA THR A 92 4.79 7.74 7.15
C THR A 92 3.65 7.06 6.41
N ARG A 93 3.95 6.26 5.39
CA ARG A 93 2.91 5.54 4.63
C ARG A 93 2.15 4.53 5.49
N ILE A 94 2.85 3.76 6.32
CA ILE A 94 2.23 2.81 7.25
C ILE A 94 1.28 3.54 8.21
N GLN A 95 1.71 4.64 8.81
CA GLN A 95 0.87 5.42 9.73
C GLN A 95 -0.38 5.97 9.03
N GLN A 96 -0.22 6.55 7.84
CA GLN A 96 -1.33 7.08 7.04
C GLN A 96 -2.37 6.01 6.70
N LEU A 97 -1.92 4.83 6.26
CA LEU A 97 -2.80 3.72 5.89
C LEU A 97 -3.47 3.09 7.10
N SER A 98 -2.74 2.88 8.20
CA SER A 98 -3.31 2.39 9.46
C SER A 98 -4.40 3.33 9.98
N PHE A 99 -4.15 4.64 9.98
CA PHE A 99 -5.15 5.63 10.35
C PHE A 99 -6.37 5.59 9.43
N SER A 100 -6.14 5.52 8.11
CA SER A 100 -7.25 5.45 7.14
C SER A 100 -8.13 4.23 7.34
N LEU A 101 -7.54 3.06 7.60
CA LEU A 101 -8.26 1.83 7.89
C LEU A 101 -9.04 1.90 9.22
N GLU A 102 -8.46 2.50 10.26
CA GLU A 102 -9.13 2.74 11.53
C GLU A 102 -10.36 3.65 11.36
N VAL A 103 -10.20 4.78 10.66
CA VAL A 103 -11.32 5.70 10.40
C VAL A 103 -12.42 5.04 9.58
N LEU A 104 -12.05 4.24 8.57
CA LEU A 104 -13.02 3.47 7.79
C LEU A 104 -13.81 2.53 8.70
N ASN A 105 -13.13 1.74 9.54
CA ASN A 105 -13.73 0.77 10.43
C ASN A 105 -14.65 1.42 11.49
N ASP A 106 -14.22 2.53 12.09
CA ASP A 106 -14.86 3.08 13.29
C ASP A 106 -15.85 4.22 13.01
N LYS A 107 -15.57 5.05 12.00
CA LYS A 107 -16.33 6.29 11.74
C LYS A 107 -17.21 6.19 10.50
N MET A 108 -16.78 5.44 9.49
CA MET A 108 -17.45 5.44 8.19
C MET A 108 -18.36 4.23 7.97
N SER A 109 -18.12 3.08 8.62
CA SER A 109 -18.92 1.84 8.51
C SER A 109 -20.40 1.97 8.90
N GLY A 110 -20.74 2.98 9.73
CA GLY A 110 -22.08 3.15 10.30
C GLY A 110 -22.53 4.60 10.40
N ALA A 111 -22.02 5.47 9.51
CA ALA A 111 -22.26 6.91 9.57
C ALA A 111 -23.75 7.28 9.38
N ALA A 112 -24.46 7.50 10.50
CA ALA A 112 -25.83 8.01 10.51
C ALA A 112 -25.91 9.54 10.36
N SER A 113 -24.80 10.27 10.59
CA SER A 113 -24.75 11.72 10.46
C SER A 113 -24.41 12.14 9.02
N PRO A 114 -25.13 13.13 8.43
CA PRO A 114 -24.83 13.66 7.11
C PRO A 114 -23.38 14.15 6.94
N PHE A 115 -22.77 14.69 8.01
CA PHE A 115 -21.37 15.13 7.96
C PHE A 115 -20.40 13.99 7.63
N TRP A 116 -20.53 12.86 8.34
CA TRP A 116 -19.65 11.71 8.14
C TRP A 116 -19.91 11.00 6.81
N GLN A 117 -21.14 11.09 6.27
CA GLN A 117 -21.45 10.62 4.93
C GLN A 117 -20.70 11.42 3.88
N THR A 118 -20.72 12.76 3.95
CA THR A 118 -19.94 13.62 3.05
C THR A 118 -18.44 13.32 3.12
N VAL A 119 -17.89 13.23 4.34
CA VAL A 119 -16.46 12.93 4.54
C VAL A 119 -16.09 11.57 3.93
N ARG A 120 -16.93 10.55 4.13
CA ARG A 120 -16.73 9.22 3.54
C ARG A 120 -16.76 9.29 2.02
N ASP A 121 -17.74 9.96 1.45
CA ASP A 121 -17.92 9.99 0.00
C ASP A 121 -16.77 10.75 -0.68
N GLU A 122 -16.30 11.87 -0.11
CA GLU A 122 -15.08 12.56 -0.57
C GLU A 122 -13.83 11.68 -0.48
N PHE A 123 -13.67 10.96 0.62
CA PHE A 123 -12.54 10.05 0.82
C PHE A 123 -12.55 8.92 -0.21
N LEU A 124 -13.72 8.31 -0.46
CA LEU A 124 -13.89 7.28 -1.48
C LEU A 124 -13.62 7.79 -2.89
N ILE A 125 -13.99 9.03 -3.22
CA ILE A 125 -13.67 9.65 -4.51
C ILE A 125 -12.15 9.72 -4.70
N ARG A 126 -11.42 10.26 -3.71
CA ARG A 126 -9.95 10.35 -3.78
C ARG A 126 -9.29 8.98 -3.91
N LEU A 127 -9.75 8.00 -3.14
CA LEU A 127 -9.25 6.62 -3.27
C LEU A 127 -9.53 6.01 -4.64
N CYS A 128 -10.70 6.29 -5.23
CA CYS A 128 -10.99 5.83 -6.58
C CYS A 128 -10.08 6.49 -7.62
N GLU A 129 -9.76 7.78 -7.46
CA GLU A 129 -8.80 8.47 -8.32
C GLU A 129 -7.38 7.87 -8.18
N GLU A 130 -6.93 7.63 -6.95
CA GLU A 130 -5.66 6.95 -6.68
C GLU A 130 -5.62 5.53 -7.29
N ALA A 131 -6.69 4.74 -7.10
CA ALA A 131 -6.81 3.41 -7.67
C ALA A 131 -6.80 3.43 -9.21
N LYS A 132 -7.49 4.41 -9.82
CA LYS A 132 -7.49 4.60 -11.28
C LYS A 132 -6.09 4.92 -11.79
N ASN A 133 -5.43 5.92 -11.21
CA ASN A 133 -4.07 6.29 -11.57
C ASN A 133 -3.10 5.12 -11.40
N PHE A 134 -3.27 4.34 -10.32
CA PHE A 134 -2.45 3.16 -10.08
C PHE A 134 -2.61 2.12 -11.19
N VAL A 135 -3.85 1.81 -11.60
CA VAL A 135 -4.13 0.85 -12.69
C VAL A 135 -3.60 1.34 -14.03
N GLU A 136 -3.79 2.62 -14.36
CA GLU A 136 -3.31 3.23 -15.61
C GLU A 136 -1.78 3.19 -15.72
N ASN A 137 -1.09 3.45 -14.62
CA ASN A 137 0.38 3.44 -14.57
C ASN A 137 0.99 2.02 -14.48
N GLN A 138 0.19 0.96 -14.35
CA GLN A 138 0.69 -0.43 -14.48
C GLN A 138 0.73 -0.92 -15.94
N GLY A 139 0.22 -0.14 -16.89
CA GLY A 139 0.12 -0.49 -18.31
C GLY A 139 1.22 0.08 -19.22
N THR A 140 2.20 0.79 -18.68
CA THR A 140 3.36 1.28 -19.46
C THR A 140 4.54 0.32 -19.23
N PRO A 141 5.08 -0.30 -20.30
CA PRO A 141 6.22 -1.21 -20.21
C PRO A 141 7.48 -0.52 -19.69
#